data_AF-A0A7Y3MWR6-F1
#
_entry.id   AF-A0A7Y3MWR6-F1
#
_cell.length_a   1.000
_cell.length_b   1.000
_cell.length_c   1.000
_cell.angle_alpha   90.00
_cell.angle_beta   90.00
_cell.angle_gamma   90.00
#
_symmetry.space_group_name_H-M   'P 1'
#
loop_
_entity.id
_entity.type
_entity.pdbx_description
1 polymer ?
#
loop_
_entity_poly.entity_id
_entity_poly.type
_entity_poly.pdbx_seq_one_letter_code
_entity_poly.pdbx_strand_id
1 'polypeptide(L)'
;MRFENIQIARYGRLTDIRTPQEGLPPIVIVLGPNEGGKSTFFSFLTTLLYGFSPATRDSHPYSPWSGEDAEGRAQLRLDDGTVIDIHRRLLSNGWARMVVADRTEDLRNQPLPAVEHVPRPVFNQVYALTLAELAGLAGESWDLIQDRLVGAMGSSDLVAARSVASWFEKQAGSLWRPTRRGNQTARTLAAELSELKDRRREAVELDRTLRSKARELEATEQKLRKLREEREHSKVLEYR
;
A
#
# COMPACT_ATOMS: atom_id res chain seq x y z
N MET A 1 8.33 -4.87 29.85
CA MET A 1 7.45 -6.04 30.12
C MET A 1 8.10 -7.31 29.58
N ARG A 2 7.96 -8.46 30.28
CA ARG A 2 8.43 -9.79 29.82
C ARG A 2 7.46 -10.92 30.20
N PHE A 3 7.46 -12.01 29.43
CA PHE A 3 6.78 -13.26 29.81
C PHE A 3 7.67 -14.05 30.78
N GLU A 4 7.12 -14.50 31.90
CA GLU A 4 7.82 -15.38 32.85
C GLU A 4 7.47 -16.83 32.57
N ASN A 5 6.18 -17.12 32.45
CA ASN A 5 5.66 -18.46 32.20
C ASN A 5 4.52 -18.44 31.19
N ILE A 6 4.43 -19.48 30.37
CA ILE A 6 3.38 -19.65 29.36
C ILE A 6 2.86 -21.09 29.41
N GLN A 7 1.54 -21.23 29.42
CA GLN A 7 0.85 -22.51 29.32
C GLN A 7 -0.21 -22.42 28.21
N ILE A 8 -0.07 -23.24 27.19
CA ILE A 8 -1.06 -23.44 26.14
C ILE A 8 -1.75 -24.76 26.44
N ALA A 9 -3.01 -24.69 26.88
CA ALA A 9 -3.81 -25.90 26.96
C ALA A 9 -4.14 -26.36 25.53
N ARG A 10 -4.74 -25.47 24.73
CA ARG A 10 -5.09 -25.72 23.32
C ARG A 10 -5.08 -24.43 22.51
N TYR A 11 -4.41 -24.43 21.36
CA TYR A 11 -4.49 -23.33 20.40
C TYR A 11 -4.05 -23.82 19.00
N GLY A 12 -5.02 -23.97 18.09
CA GLY A 12 -4.83 -24.62 16.80
C GLY A 12 -4.30 -26.05 16.98
N ARG A 13 -3.08 -26.28 16.50
CA ARG A 13 -2.34 -27.55 16.64
C ARG A 13 -1.54 -27.71 17.93
N LEU A 14 -1.40 -26.64 18.71
CA LEU A 14 -0.62 -26.63 19.94
C LEU A 14 -1.49 -27.15 21.07
N THR A 15 -1.04 -28.20 21.74
CA THR A 15 -1.78 -28.85 22.82
C THR A 15 -0.83 -29.17 23.96
N ASP A 16 -1.23 -28.86 25.20
CA ASP A 16 -0.49 -29.12 26.43
C ASP A 16 0.99 -28.66 26.43
N ILE A 17 1.24 -27.48 25.85
CA ILE A 17 2.57 -26.87 25.88
C ILE A 17 2.73 -26.03 27.14
N ARG A 18 3.86 -26.20 27.84
CA ARG A 18 4.22 -25.42 29.04
C ARG A 18 5.69 -25.03 28.99
N THR A 19 5.99 -23.81 29.41
CA THR A 19 7.37 -23.39 29.65
C THR A 19 7.88 -23.95 30.99
N PRO A 20 9.21 -24.00 31.20
CA PRO A 20 9.79 -24.42 32.48
C PRO A 20 9.29 -23.55 33.64
N GLN A 21 9.13 -24.13 34.84
CA GLN A 21 8.67 -23.41 36.03
C GLN A 21 9.69 -22.38 36.54
N GLU A 22 10.97 -22.60 36.25
CA GLU A 22 12.09 -21.70 36.58
C GLU A 22 12.03 -20.37 35.80
N GLY A 23 11.09 -20.25 34.85
CA GLY A 23 10.88 -19.09 34.04
C GLY A 23 11.61 -19.14 32.70
N LEU A 24 11.30 -18.16 31.85
CA LEU A 24 11.94 -18.02 30.55
C LEU A 24 13.26 -17.22 30.65
N PRO A 25 14.33 -17.68 29.97
CA PRO A 25 15.55 -16.90 29.84
C PRO A 25 15.32 -15.62 28.99
N PRO A 26 16.25 -14.65 29.02
CA PRO A 26 16.14 -13.41 28.23
C PRO A 26 16.01 -13.65 26.71
N ILE A 27 16.53 -14.78 26.22
CA ILE A 27 16.44 -15.19 24.82
C ILE A 27 15.82 -16.59 24.77
N VAL A 28 14.68 -16.70 24.09
CA VAL A 28 13.95 -17.96 23.90
C VAL A 28 14.04 -18.37 22.44
N ILE A 29 14.54 -19.57 22.17
CA ILE A 29 14.60 -20.14 20.82
C ILE A 29 13.53 -21.22 20.68
N VAL A 30 12.56 -20.99 19.79
CA VAL A 30 11.51 -21.97 19.49
C VAL A 30 11.90 -22.77 18.24
N LEU A 31 12.30 -24.02 18.44
CA LEU A 31 12.71 -24.93 17.37
C LEU A 31 11.59 -25.93 17.03
N GLY A 32 11.50 -26.29 15.77
CA GLY A 32 10.57 -27.32 15.30
C GLY A 32 10.60 -27.43 13.78
N PRO A 33 10.07 -28.53 13.22
CA PRO A 33 9.99 -28.76 11.78
C PRO A 33 9.16 -27.68 11.08
N ASN A 34 9.18 -27.67 9.74
CA ASN A 34 8.23 -26.88 8.98
C ASN A 34 6.80 -27.25 9.38
N GLU A 35 5.93 -26.25 9.38
CA GLU A 35 4.57 -26.32 9.92
C GLU A 35 4.50 -26.62 11.42
N GLY A 36 5.64 -26.78 12.11
CA GLY A 36 5.87 -27.07 13.54
C GLY A 36 5.08 -26.24 14.57
N GLY A 37 4.28 -25.27 14.14
CA GLY A 37 3.42 -24.47 15.02
C GLY A 37 4.15 -23.27 15.59
N LYS A 38 5.32 -22.93 15.07
CA LYS A 38 6.09 -21.73 15.44
C LYS A 38 5.27 -20.45 15.22
N SER A 39 4.65 -20.31 14.04
CA SER A 39 3.75 -19.19 13.75
C SER A 39 2.47 -19.22 14.60
N THR A 40 1.96 -20.43 14.91
CA THR A 40 0.82 -20.61 15.83
C THR A 40 1.16 -20.16 17.25
N PHE A 41 2.36 -20.47 17.72
CA PHE A 41 2.87 -20.03 19.02
C PHE A 41 3.00 -18.51 19.07
N PHE A 42 3.58 -17.91 18.03
CA PHE A 42 3.65 -16.45 17.90
C PHE A 42 2.26 -15.80 17.93
N SER A 43 1.31 -16.33 17.16
CA SER A 43 -0.09 -15.87 17.20
C SER A 43 -0.70 -15.98 18.59
N PHE A 44 -0.40 -17.06 19.32
CA PHE A 44 -0.88 -17.23 20.68
C PHE A 44 -0.33 -16.16 21.64
N LEU A 45 0.94 -15.77 21.52
CA LEU A 45 1.51 -14.66 22.31
C LEU A 45 0.77 -13.34 22.05
N THR A 46 0.53 -13.02 20.77
CA THR A 46 -0.26 -11.83 20.41
C THR A 46 -1.68 -11.92 20.98
N THR A 47 -2.30 -13.11 20.94
CA THR A 47 -3.64 -13.34 21.51
C THR A 47 -3.66 -13.17 23.03
N LEU A 48 -2.62 -13.59 23.76
CA LEU A 48 -2.51 -13.33 25.19
C LEU A 48 -2.51 -11.83 25.50
N LEU A 49 -1.77 -11.04 24.72
CA LEU A 49 -1.66 -9.60 24.91
C LEU A 49 -2.92 -8.84 24.47
N TYR A 50 -3.47 -9.15 23.30
CA TYR A 50 -4.53 -8.34 22.66
C TYR A 50 -5.92 -8.98 22.63
N GLY A 51 -6.05 -10.25 23.01
CA GLY A 51 -7.26 -11.03 22.84
C GLY A 51 -7.37 -11.71 21.47
N PHE A 52 -8.40 -12.53 21.34
CA PHE A 52 -8.71 -13.26 20.11
C PHE A 52 -9.14 -12.32 18.99
N SER A 53 -8.69 -12.59 17.77
CA SER A 53 -9.14 -11.89 16.58
C SER A 53 -9.03 -12.83 15.38
N PRO A 54 -10.16 -13.24 14.78
CA PRO A 54 -11.53 -13.02 15.23
C PRO A 54 -11.86 -13.59 16.62
N ALA A 55 -12.84 -13.02 17.32
CA ALA A 55 -13.20 -13.40 18.69
C ALA A 55 -14.30 -14.47 18.78
N THR A 56 -14.57 -15.17 17.67
CA THR A 56 -15.55 -16.26 17.60
C THR A 56 -14.89 -17.56 17.18
N ARG A 57 -15.34 -18.66 17.76
CA ARG A 57 -14.76 -19.98 17.52
C ARG A 57 -14.82 -20.43 16.06
N ASP A 58 -15.92 -20.16 15.36
CA ASP A 58 -16.11 -20.63 13.98
C ASP A 58 -15.23 -19.91 12.96
N SER A 59 -14.79 -18.70 13.27
CA SER A 59 -13.99 -17.88 12.36
C SER A 59 -12.52 -17.75 12.77
N HIS A 60 -12.16 -18.10 14.01
CA HIS A 60 -10.79 -17.98 14.46
C HIS A 60 -9.91 -19.05 13.82
N PRO A 61 -8.81 -18.67 13.11
CA PRO A 61 -8.00 -19.61 12.32
C PRO A 61 -7.25 -20.64 13.16
N TYR A 62 -7.12 -20.40 14.46
CA TYR A 62 -6.47 -21.30 15.41
C TYR A 62 -7.45 -21.91 16.42
N SER A 63 -8.71 -22.07 16.03
CA SER A 63 -9.63 -22.93 16.79
C SER A 63 -9.12 -24.38 16.79
N PRO A 64 -9.07 -25.06 17.94
CA PRO A 64 -8.55 -26.43 18.03
C PRO A 64 -9.37 -27.42 17.21
N TRP A 65 -8.70 -28.36 16.54
CA TRP A 65 -9.36 -29.36 15.70
C TRP A 65 -10.20 -30.37 16.49
N SER A 66 -9.94 -30.54 17.78
CA SER A 66 -10.73 -31.40 18.67
C SER A 66 -12.16 -30.90 18.89
N GLY A 67 -12.46 -29.64 18.52
CA GLY A 67 -13.73 -29.01 18.85
C GLY A 67 -13.83 -28.61 20.33
N GLU A 68 -12.70 -28.54 21.04
CA GLU A 68 -12.63 -27.90 22.35
C GLU A 68 -12.29 -26.41 22.20
N ASP A 69 -12.50 -25.64 23.27
CA ASP A 69 -12.20 -24.22 23.28
C ASP A 69 -10.68 -23.98 23.27
N ALA A 70 -10.22 -23.01 22.48
CA ALA A 70 -8.86 -22.52 22.60
C ALA A 70 -8.67 -21.93 24.00
N GLU A 71 -7.58 -22.28 24.67
CA GLU A 71 -7.31 -21.89 26.04
C GLU A 71 -5.81 -21.79 26.29
N GLY A 72 -5.42 -20.74 27.00
CA GLY A 72 -4.07 -20.65 27.53
C GLY A 72 -3.89 -19.55 28.55
N ARG A 73 -2.76 -19.60 29.24
CA ARG A 73 -2.40 -18.76 30.36
C ARG A 73 -0.97 -18.27 30.21
N ALA A 74 -0.69 -17.12 30.77
CA ALA A 74 0.68 -16.66 30.94
C ALA A 74 0.82 -15.80 32.19
N GLN A 75 2.03 -15.77 32.71
CA GLN A 75 2.46 -14.82 33.72
C GLN A 75 3.41 -13.82 33.08
N LEU A 76 3.15 -12.53 33.27
CA LEU A 76 3.97 -11.44 32.76
C LEU A 76 4.51 -10.60 33.93
N ARG A 77 5.73 -10.10 33.77
CA ARG A 77 6.30 -9.08 34.66
C ARG A 77 6.44 -7.76 33.91
N LEU A 78 5.84 -6.71 34.45
CA LEU A 78 5.98 -5.34 33.98
C LEU A 78 7.30 -4.72 34.46
N ASP A 79 7.65 -3.57 33.88
CA ASP A 79 8.94 -2.89 34.18
C ASP A 79 8.98 -2.27 35.57
N ASP A 80 7.82 -1.94 36.14
CA ASP A 80 7.65 -1.53 37.54
C ASP A 80 7.71 -2.69 38.54
N GLY A 81 7.89 -3.93 38.05
CA GLY A 81 7.93 -5.14 38.86
C GLY A 81 6.57 -5.80 39.09
N THR A 82 5.46 -5.19 38.65
CA THR A 82 4.12 -5.74 38.75
C THR A 82 4.01 -7.07 38.01
N VAL A 83 3.42 -8.08 38.66
CA VAL A 83 3.17 -9.40 38.06
C VAL A 83 1.70 -9.51 37.66
N ILE A 84 1.46 -9.96 36.43
CA ILE A 84 0.14 -10.14 35.84
C ILE A 84 -0.02 -11.59 35.44
N ASP A 85 -1.04 -12.26 35.97
CA ASP A 85 -1.49 -13.56 35.46
C ASP A 85 -2.68 -13.36 34.53
N ILE A 86 -2.52 -13.75 33.27
CA ILE A 86 -3.58 -13.68 32.25
C ILE A 86 -4.03 -15.08 31.88
N HIS A 87 -5.34 -15.29 31.82
CA HIS A 87 -5.98 -16.50 31.33
C HIS A 87 -6.98 -16.12 30.24
N ARG A 88 -6.85 -16.71 29.06
CA ARG A 88 -7.76 -16.50 27.94
C ARG A 88 -8.41 -17.79 27.47
N ARG A 89 -9.68 -17.71 27.09
CA ARG A 89 -10.45 -18.79 26.46
C ARG A 89 -11.29 -18.26 25.30
N LEU A 90 -11.39 -19.02 24.21
CA LEU A 90 -12.30 -18.74 23.10
C LEU A 90 -13.55 -19.61 23.25
N LEU A 91 -14.56 -19.07 23.92
CA LEU A 91 -15.87 -19.70 24.08
C LEU A 91 -16.74 -19.34 22.85
N SER A 92 -18.03 -19.05 23.08
CA SER A 92 -18.87 -18.38 22.08
C SER A 92 -18.31 -17.01 21.67
N ASN A 93 -17.70 -16.32 22.63
CA ASN A 93 -16.91 -15.10 22.46
C ASN A 93 -15.56 -15.23 23.18
N GLY A 94 -14.62 -14.33 22.87
CA GLY A 94 -13.37 -14.21 23.61
C GLY A 94 -13.62 -13.85 25.08
N TRP A 95 -13.11 -14.69 25.98
CA TRP A 95 -13.12 -14.50 27.42
C TRP A 95 -11.69 -14.38 27.94
N ALA A 96 -11.48 -13.54 28.95
CA ALA A 96 -10.22 -13.47 29.65
C ALA A 96 -10.40 -12.98 31.09
N ARG A 97 -9.54 -13.49 31.95
CA ARG A 97 -9.37 -13.06 33.32
C ARG A 97 -7.93 -12.66 33.55
N MET A 98 -7.77 -11.49 34.16
CA MET A 98 -6.48 -10.97 34.57
C MET A 98 -6.41 -10.96 36.09
N VAL A 99 -5.27 -11.32 36.67
CA VAL A 99 -5.01 -11.19 38.11
C VAL A 99 -3.76 -10.33 38.29
N VAL A 100 -3.88 -9.29 39.10
CA VAL A 100 -2.80 -8.35 39.43
C VAL A 100 -2.83 -8.11 40.94
N ALA A 101 -1.72 -8.40 41.63
CA ALA A 101 -1.60 -8.21 43.09
C ALA A 101 -2.84 -8.74 43.87
N ASP A 102 -3.21 -9.99 43.61
CA ASP A 102 -4.36 -10.71 44.19
C ASP A 102 -5.75 -10.14 43.86
N ARG A 103 -5.85 -9.12 43.00
CA ARG A 103 -7.11 -8.62 42.47
C ARG A 103 -7.41 -9.28 41.13
N THR A 104 -8.61 -9.83 41.02
CA THR A 104 -9.10 -10.44 39.78
C THR A 104 -9.95 -9.47 39.01
N GLU A 105 -9.64 -9.29 37.73
CA GLU A 105 -10.38 -8.44 36.79
C GLU A 105 -10.89 -9.26 35.60
N ASP A 106 -12.14 -9.02 35.20
CA ASP A 106 -12.71 -9.58 33.97
C ASP A 106 -12.31 -8.70 32.78
N LEU A 107 -11.35 -9.19 31.98
CA LEU A 107 -10.82 -8.48 30.83
C LEU A 107 -11.60 -8.79 29.55
N ARG A 108 -12.43 -9.85 29.55
CA ARG A 108 -13.16 -10.34 28.37
C ARG A 108 -12.20 -10.53 27.18
N ASN A 109 -12.45 -9.92 26.03
CA ASN A 109 -11.53 -10.00 24.89
C ASN A 109 -10.68 -8.74 24.69
N GLN A 110 -10.56 -7.87 25.70
CA GLN A 110 -9.81 -6.63 25.58
C GLN A 110 -8.29 -6.87 25.67
N PRO A 111 -7.47 -5.96 25.13
CA PRO A 111 -6.02 -5.98 25.34
C PRO A 111 -5.65 -5.80 26.82
N LEU A 112 -4.45 -6.27 27.20
CA LEU A 112 -3.91 -5.95 28.52
C LEU A 112 -3.69 -4.44 28.63
N PRO A 113 -3.96 -3.80 29.78
CA PRO A 113 -3.70 -2.37 29.98
C PRO A 113 -2.24 -1.98 29.64
N ALA A 114 -1.30 -2.87 29.94
CA ALA A 114 0.13 -2.66 29.67
C ALA A 114 0.47 -2.52 28.17
N VAL A 115 -0.37 -3.00 27.25
CA VAL A 115 -0.15 -2.90 25.79
C VAL A 115 -1.19 -2.04 25.08
N GLU A 116 -2.13 -1.45 25.82
CA GLU A 116 -3.24 -0.67 25.23
C GLU A 116 -2.74 0.55 24.44
N HIS A 117 -1.63 1.15 24.88
CA HIS A 117 -0.98 2.27 24.20
C HIS A 117 -0.30 1.89 22.86
N VAL A 118 -0.16 0.60 22.56
CA VAL A 118 0.38 0.11 21.28
C VAL A 118 -0.72 -0.69 20.57
N PRO A 119 -1.34 -0.15 19.52
CA PRO A 119 -2.33 -0.89 18.74
C PRO A 119 -1.81 -2.24 18.23
N ARG A 120 -2.68 -3.26 18.22
CA ARG A 120 -2.34 -4.62 17.75
C ARG A 120 -1.65 -4.66 16.37
N PRO A 121 -2.07 -3.88 15.35
CA PRO A 121 -1.38 -3.86 14.06
C PRO A 121 0.07 -3.39 14.17
N VAL A 122 0.33 -2.37 14.99
CA VAL A 122 1.69 -1.86 15.28
C VAL A 122 2.53 -2.96 15.90
N PHE A 123 1.98 -3.63 16.91
CA PHE A 123 2.69 -4.69 17.62
C PHE A 123 3.15 -5.80 16.67
N ASN A 124 2.23 -6.25 15.80
CA ASN A 124 2.53 -7.27 14.80
C ASN A 124 3.55 -6.81 13.74
N GLN A 125 3.64 -5.51 13.44
CA GLN A 125 4.60 -5.01 12.44
C GLN A 125 6.00 -4.75 13.00
N VAL A 126 6.09 -4.37 14.27
CA VAL A 126 7.34 -3.92 14.90
C VAL A 126 8.02 -5.04 15.66
N TYR A 127 7.25 -5.84 16.41
CA TYR A 127 7.79 -6.87 17.29
C TYR A 127 7.79 -8.28 16.67
N ALA A 128 7.33 -8.40 15.41
CA ALA A 128 7.32 -9.65 14.64
C ALA A 128 8.22 -9.57 13.40
N LEU A 129 9.46 -9.10 13.54
CA LEU A 129 10.38 -9.02 12.41
C LEU A 129 10.64 -10.42 11.82
N THR A 130 10.19 -10.62 10.59
CA THR A 130 10.51 -11.84 9.83
C THR A 130 11.92 -11.77 9.26
N LEU A 131 12.51 -12.91 8.89
CA LEU A 131 13.83 -12.94 8.26
C LEU A 131 13.89 -12.11 6.97
N ALA A 132 12.81 -12.08 6.19
CA ALA A 132 12.70 -11.26 4.98
C ALA A 132 12.73 -9.76 5.31
N GLU A 133 12.11 -9.35 6.42
CA GLU A 133 12.15 -7.97 6.90
C GLU A 133 13.51 -7.63 7.51
N LEU A 134 14.15 -8.55 8.22
CA LEU A 134 15.53 -8.42 8.70
C LEU A 134 16.55 -8.28 7.57
N ALA A 135 16.38 -9.03 6.48
CA ALA A 135 17.21 -8.89 5.29
C ALA A 135 17.03 -7.53 4.61
N GLY A 136 15.82 -6.96 4.64
CA GLY A 136 15.55 -5.59 4.18
C GLY A 136 16.05 -4.50 5.15
N LEU A 137 16.27 -4.83 6.42
CA LEU A 137 16.80 -3.92 7.43
C LEU A 137 18.32 -3.75 7.36
N ALA A 138 19.07 -4.63 6.69
CA ALA A 138 20.52 -4.50 6.53
C ALA A 138 20.86 -3.41 5.49
N GLY A 139 20.84 -2.14 5.89
CA GLY A 139 21.31 -1.01 5.07
C GLY A 139 20.77 0.37 5.45
N GLU A 140 19.50 0.49 5.85
CA GLU A 140 18.80 1.76 6.16
C GLU A 140 17.78 1.57 7.31
N SER A 141 18.25 1.05 8.45
CA SER A 141 17.42 0.29 9.40
C SER A 141 16.50 1.11 10.32
N TRP A 142 16.86 2.34 10.68
CA TRP A 142 16.10 3.09 11.70
C TRP A 142 14.90 3.83 11.11
N ASP A 143 15.07 4.42 9.93
CA ASP A 143 14.05 5.23 9.28
C ASP A 143 12.85 4.40 8.80
N LEU A 144 13.07 3.15 8.37
CA LEU A 144 12.00 2.22 7.98
C LEU A 144 11.17 1.77 9.19
N ILE A 145 11.83 1.53 10.32
CA ILE A 145 11.17 1.18 11.59
C ILE A 145 10.40 2.40 12.10
N GLN A 146 10.98 3.60 12.02
CA GLN A 146 10.32 4.85 12.39
C GLN A 146 9.11 5.14 11.49
N ASP A 147 9.22 4.97 10.17
CA ASP A 147 8.10 5.14 9.24
C ASP A 147 6.95 4.14 9.53
N ARG A 148 7.29 2.89 9.91
CA ARG A 148 6.29 1.89 10.34
C ARG A 148 5.65 2.25 11.69
N LEU A 149 6.44 2.69 12.66
CA LEU A 149 5.94 3.12 13.96
C LEU A 149 5.00 4.33 13.82
N VAL A 150 5.39 5.34 13.05
CA VAL A 150 4.58 6.54 12.78
C VAL A 150 3.32 6.20 11.98
N GLY A 151 3.44 5.35 10.95
CA GLY A 151 2.29 4.90 10.14
C GLY A 151 1.30 4.04 10.93
N ALA A 152 1.79 3.21 11.84
CA ALA A 152 0.95 2.31 12.63
C ALA A 152 0.37 3.00 13.89
N MET A 153 1.02 4.02 14.44
CA MET A 153 0.46 4.91 15.47
C MET A 153 -0.55 5.90 14.91
N GLY A 154 -0.46 6.20 13.61
CA GLY A 154 -1.51 6.87 12.85
C GLY A 154 -2.68 5.92 12.53
N SER A 155 -3.85 6.49 12.22
CA SER A 155 -5.00 5.75 11.70
C SER A 155 -4.57 4.65 10.71
N SER A 156 -5.23 3.49 10.74
CA SER A 156 -5.01 2.36 9.81
C SER A 156 -5.10 2.74 8.33
N ASP A 157 -5.65 3.93 8.03
CA ASP A 157 -5.84 4.46 6.69
C ASP A 157 -4.65 5.33 6.22
N LEU A 158 -3.66 5.56 7.08
CA LEU A 158 -2.51 6.40 6.75
C LEU A 158 -1.42 5.58 6.06
N VAL A 159 -1.22 5.90 4.79
CA VAL A 159 -0.12 5.41 3.98
C VAL A 159 1.17 6.12 4.41
N ALA A 160 2.27 5.38 4.58
CA ALA A 160 3.56 5.94 5.00
C ALA A 160 3.97 7.12 4.11
N ALA A 161 4.29 8.27 4.70
CA ALA A 161 4.55 9.52 3.98
C ALA A 161 5.64 9.38 2.89
N ARG A 162 6.67 8.56 3.14
CA ARG A 162 7.73 8.27 2.16
C ARG A 162 7.24 7.49 0.96
N SER A 163 6.32 6.54 1.15
CA SER A 163 5.74 5.80 0.04
C SER A 163 4.91 6.73 -0.86
N VAL A 164 4.19 7.68 -0.26
CA VAL A 164 3.49 8.76 -0.98
C VAL A 164 4.49 9.69 -1.69
N ALA A 165 5.57 10.09 -1.02
CA ALA A 165 6.63 10.92 -1.61
C ALA A 165 7.31 10.23 -2.80
N SER A 166 7.69 8.96 -2.66
CA SER A 166 8.29 8.18 -3.75
C SER A 166 7.32 7.97 -4.92
N TRP A 167 6.02 7.83 -4.63
CA TRP A 167 4.99 7.78 -5.66
C TRP A 167 4.90 9.12 -6.40
N PHE A 168 4.87 10.25 -5.69
CA PHE A 168 4.91 11.58 -6.29
C PHE A 168 6.19 11.81 -7.10
N GLU A 169 7.36 11.36 -6.63
CA GLU A 169 8.62 11.46 -7.38
C GLU A 169 8.59 10.64 -8.67
N LYS A 170 8.02 9.43 -8.65
CA LYS A 170 7.83 8.61 -9.85
C LYS A 170 6.88 9.27 -10.85
N GLN A 171 5.76 9.82 -10.38
CA GLN A 171 4.80 10.55 -11.22
C GLN A 171 5.41 11.83 -11.79
N ALA A 172 6.09 12.62 -10.95
CA ALA A 172 6.79 13.82 -11.40
C ALA A 172 7.85 13.45 -12.45
N GLY A 173 8.63 12.39 -12.18
CA GLY A 173 9.69 11.93 -13.06
C GLY A 173 9.22 11.31 -14.39
N SER A 174 7.95 10.89 -14.53
CA SER A 174 7.39 10.48 -15.83
C SER A 174 6.91 11.68 -16.64
N LEU A 175 6.39 12.71 -15.97
CA LEU A 175 5.94 13.95 -16.59
C LEU A 175 7.12 14.81 -17.06
N TRP A 176 8.11 15.03 -16.19
CA TRP A 176 9.21 15.96 -16.43
C TRP A 176 10.45 15.64 -15.58
N ARG A 177 11.65 15.80 -16.16
CA ARG A 177 12.92 15.72 -15.42
C ARG A 177 13.86 16.87 -15.84
N PRO A 178 14.69 17.40 -14.92
CA PRO A 178 15.71 18.39 -15.28
C PRO A 178 16.70 17.87 -16.32
N THR A 179 16.98 16.57 -16.30
CA THR A 179 17.82 15.90 -17.30
C THR A 179 16.98 15.41 -18.47
N ARG A 180 17.47 15.56 -19.71
CA ARG A 180 16.78 15.15 -20.95
C ARG A 180 16.72 13.63 -21.19
N ARG A 181 16.97 12.79 -20.17
CA ARG A 181 16.98 11.33 -20.28
C ARG A 181 15.58 10.75 -20.02
N GLY A 182 15.20 9.75 -20.82
CA GLY A 182 13.93 9.00 -20.71
C GLY A 182 12.77 9.53 -21.56
N ASN A 183 11.68 8.75 -21.60
CA ASN A 183 10.42 9.12 -22.26
C ASN A 183 9.64 10.07 -21.34
N GLN A 184 9.75 11.38 -21.59
CA GLN A 184 9.06 12.42 -20.82
C GLN A 184 7.82 12.88 -21.58
N THR A 185 6.64 12.81 -20.94
CA THR A 185 5.37 13.21 -21.56
C THR A 185 5.38 14.68 -22.00
N ALA A 186 6.04 15.55 -21.23
CA ALA A 186 6.20 16.95 -21.61
C ALA A 186 6.98 17.14 -22.92
N ARG A 187 7.94 16.26 -23.23
CA ARG A 187 8.76 16.34 -24.44
C ARG A 187 7.99 15.85 -25.68
N THR A 188 7.25 14.75 -25.55
CA THR A 188 6.41 14.24 -26.65
C THR A 188 5.33 15.27 -27.00
N LEU A 189 4.65 15.83 -26.01
CA LEU A 189 3.66 16.90 -26.22
C LEU A 189 4.27 18.17 -26.82
N ALA A 190 5.48 18.55 -26.41
CA ALA A 190 6.16 19.71 -27.00
C ALA A 190 6.54 19.49 -28.48
N ALA A 191 6.96 18.26 -28.84
CA ALA A 191 7.27 17.90 -30.22
C ALA A 191 5.99 17.90 -31.09
N GLU A 192 4.92 17.27 -30.61
CA GLU A 192 3.61 17.28 -31.28
C GLU A 192 3.08 18.70 -31.47
N LEU A 193 3.21 19.57 -30.46
CA LEU A 193 2.80 20.97 -30.56
C LEU A 193 3.62 21.73 -31.62
N SER A 194 4.92 21.45 -31.73
CA SER A 194 5.76 22.05 -32.77
C SER A 194 5.31 21.62 -34.16
N GLU A 195 5.09 20.32 -34.35
CA GLU A 195 4.64 19.76 -35.62
C GLU A 195 3.26 20.31 -36.03
N LEU A 196 2.32 20.39 -35.09
CA LEU A 196 1.00 20.97 -35.34
C LEU A 196 1.08 22.46 -35.71
N LYS A 197 2.02 23.22 -35.12
CA LYS A 197 2.25 24.62 -35.47
C LYS A 197 2.81 24.76 -36.89
N ASP A 198 3.70 23.87 -37.30
CA ASP A 198 4.30 23.89 -38.63
C ASP A 198 3.26 23.50 -39.69
N ARG A 199 2.50 22.43 -39.47
CA ARG A 199 1.36 22.06 -40.34
C ARG A 199 0.35 23.19 -40.49
N ARG A 200 0.07 23.92 -39.39
CA ARG A 200 -0.82 25.10 -39.44
C ARG A 200 -0.24 26.20 -40.31
N ARG A 201 1.07 26.46 -40.25
CA ARG A 201 1.74 27.47 -41.09
C ARG A 201 1.66 27.09 -42.56
N GLU A 202 1.97 25.85 -42.91
CA GLU A 202 1.88 25.32 -44.27
C GLU A 202 0.46 25.44 -44.83
N ALA A 203 -0.55 25.07 -44.04
CA ALA A 203 -1.95 25.18 -44.46
C ALA A 203 -2.37 26.64 -44.77
N VAL A 204 -1.90 27.60 -43.96
CA VAL A 204 -2.15 29.03 -44.19
C VAL A 204 -1.46 29.54 -45.46
N GLU A 205 -0.24 29.07 -45.73
CA GLU A 205 0.52 29.47 -46.92
C GLU A 205 -0.06 28.84 -48.20
N LEU A 206 -0.54 27.60 -48.12
CA LEU A 206 -1.27 26.94 -49.18
C LEU A 206 -2.58 27.67 -49.50
N ASP A 207 -3.38 28.04 -48.49
CA ASP A 207 -4.62 28.81 -48.68
C ASP A 207 -4.34 30.16 -49.39
N ARG A 208 -3.27 30.86 -48.99
CA ARG A 208 -2.86 32.11 -49.67
C ARG A 208 -2.54 31.87 -51.14
N THR A 209 -1.81 30.81 -51.45
CA THR A 209 -1.42 30.45 -52.82
C THR A 209 -2.62 30.03 -53.66
N LEU A 210 -3.56 29.28 -53.09
CA LEU A 210 -4.80 28.90 -53.77
C LEU A 210 -5.64 30.13 -54.11
N ARG A 211 -5.76 31.08 -53.17
CA ARG A 211 -6.48 32.34 -53.40
C ARG A 211 -5.83 33.19 -54.49
N SER A 212 -4.50 33.24 -54.59
CA SER A 212 -3.83 33.98 -55.66
C SER A 212 -4.07 33.32 -57.02
N LYS A 213 -3.94 31.99 -57.11
CA LYS A 213 -4.21 31.24 -58.34
C LYS A 213 -5.67 31.34 -58.78
N ALA A 214 -6.62 31.33 -57.85
CA ALA A 214 -8.04 31.53 -58.16
C ALA A 214 -8.29 32.90 -58.81
N ARG A 215 -7.66 33.97 -58.29
CA ARG A 215 -7.73 35.31 -58.88
C ARG A 215 -7.09 35.38 -60.27
N GLU A 216 -5.95 34.72 -60.46
CA GLU A 216 -5.28 34.64 -61.77
C GLU A 216 -6.14 33.90 -62.80
N LEU A 217 -6.78 32.80 -62.39
CA LEU A 217 -7.71 32.05 -63.22
C LEU A 217 -8.89 32.92 -63.65
N GLU A 218 -9.54 33.59 -62.70
CA GLU A 218 -10.67 34.48 -62.97
C GLU A 218 -10.29 35.62 -63.93
N ALA A 219 -9.11 36.23 -63.74
CA ALA A 219 -8.60 37.26 -64.65
C ALA A 219 -8.31 36.70 -66.05
N THR A 220 -7.81 35.48 -66.15
CA THR A 220 -7.52 34.81 -67.43
C THR A 220 -8.81 34.44 -68.15
N GLU A 221 -9.82 33.93 -67.44
CA GLU A 221 -11.15 33.64 -67.98
C GLU A 221 -11.84 34.90 -68.52
N GLN A 222 -11.74 36.02 -67.79
CA GLN A 222 -12.26 37.31 -68.26
C GLN A 222 -11.57 37.78 -69.54
N LYS A 223 -10.24 37.65 -69.64
CA LYS A 223 -9.49 37.99 -70.87
C LYS A 223 -9.89 37.09 -72.03
N LEU A 224 -10.01 35.78 -71.80
CA LEU A 224 -10.44 34.81 -72.81
C LEU A 224 -11.84 35.15 -73.33
N ARG A 225 -12.75 35.54 -72.44
CA ARG A 225 -14.11 35.95 -72.80
C ARG A 225 -14.09 37.20 -73.70
N LYS A 226 -13.34 38.24 -73.34
CA LYS A 226 -13.19 39.44 -74.18
C LYS A 226 -12.62 39.14 -75.56
N LEU A 227 -11.56 38.34 -75.64
CA LEU A 227 -10.96 37.93 -76.91
C LEU A 227 -11.91 37.11 -77.79
N ARG A 228 -12.77 36.27 -77.18
CA ARG A 228 -13.82 35.55 -77.90
C ARG A 228 -14.88 36.50 -78.45
N GLU A 229 -15.32 37.47 -77.66
CA GLU A 229 -16.27 38.51 -78.06
C GLU A 229 -15.71 39.36 -79.22
N GLU A 230 -14.43 39.76 -79.16
CA GLU A 230 -13.72 40.48 -80.23
C GLU A 230 -13.61 39.64 -81.52
N ARG A 231 -13.28 38.35 -81.41
CA ARG A 231 -13.19 37.45 -82.57
C ARG A 231 -14.53 37.27 -83.28
N GLU A 232 -15.61 37.10 -82.53
CA GLU A 232 -16.94 36.98 -83.10
C GLU A 232 -17.40 38.30 -83.76
N HIS A 233 -17.04 39.46 -83.18
CA HIS A 233 -17.31 40.76 -83.79
C HIS A 233 -16.56 40.96 -85.13
N SER A 234 -15.30 40.56 -85.20
CA SER A 234 -14.50 40.64 -86.44
C SER A 234 -15.03 39.71 -87.54
N LYS A 235 -15.52 38.51 -87.20
CA LYS A 235 -16.14 37.60 -88.18
C LYS A 235 -17.45 38.11 -88.76
N VAL A 236 -18.25 38.83 -87.96
CA VAL A 236 -19.52 39.43 -88.42
C VAL A 236 -19.27 40.60 -89.38
N LEU A 237 -18.13 41.28 -89.27
CA LEU A 237 -17.70 42.34 -90.19
C LEU A 237 -17.10 41.81 -91.50
N GLU A 238 -16.57 40.58 -91.50
CA GLU A 238 -15.98 39.94 -92.69
C GLU A 238 -17.03 39.31 -93.64
N TYR A 239 -18.28 39.16 -93.18
CA TYR A 239 -19.40 38.58 -93.94
C TYR A 239 -20.46 39.60 -94.40
N ARG A 240 -20.16 40.91 -94.33
CA ARG A 240 -20.99 42.01 -94.86
C ARG A 240 -20.34 42.66 -96.07
#